data_AF-A0AAJ6SVZ2-F1
#
_entry.id   AF-A0AAJ6SVZ2-F1
#
_cell.length_a   1.000
_cell.length_b   1.000
_cell.length_c   1.000
_cell.angle_alpha   90.00
_cell.angle_beta   90.00
_cell.angle_gamma   90.00
#
_symmetry.space_group_name_H-M   'P 1'
#
loop_
_entity.id
_entity.type
_entity.pdbx_description
1 polymer ?
#
loop_
_entity_poly.entity_id
_entity_poly.type
_entity_poly.pdbx_seq_one_letter_code
_entity_poly.pdbx_strand_id
1 'polypeptide(L)'
;MIILLLLVELVTAFRYEGDEINARLANSEADIIHDAIKVKEFNHEEVIRILTTRSKAQLTETFNRYGDDHGSSITKALLDEPAEEFKADLRTAIRC
;
A
#
# COMPACT_ATOMS: atom_id res chain seq x y z
N MET A 1 -4.28 18.50 4.44
CA MET A 1 -4.96 17.94 5.65
C MET A 1 -5.09 16.42 5.63
N ILE A 2 -4.56 15.71 4.62
CA ILE A 2 -4.63 14.24 4.49
C ILE A 2 -3.40 13.54 5.11
N ILE A 3 -2.23 14.19 5.07
CA ILE A 3 -0.95 13.64 5.58
C ILE A 3 -0.99 13.33 7.10
N LEU A 4 -1.65 14.18 7.88
CA LEU A 4 -1.86 13.96 9.32
C LEU A 4 -2.74 12.74 9.60
N LEU A 5 -3.72 12.43 8.74
CA LEU A 5 -4.56 11.24 8.89
C LEU A 5 -3.74 9.97 8.67
N LEU A 6 -2.88 9.95 7.64
CA LEU A 6 -2.02 8.80 7.36
C LEU A 6 -1.07 8.50 8.52
N LEU A 7 -0.39 9.54 9.05
CA LEU A 7 0.55 9.39 10.17
C LEU A 7 -0.14 9.03 11.48
N VAL A 8 -1.29 9.64 11.77
CA VAL A 8 -2.08 9.31 12.96
C VAL A 8 -2.65 7.90 12.85
N GLU A 9 -3.14 7.46 11.69
CA GLU A 9 -3.58 6.08 11.49
C GLU A 9 -2.42 5.09 11.56
N LEU A 10 -1.24 5.40 11.01
CA LEU A 10 -0.07 4.53 11.10
C LEU A 10 0.39 4.32 12.56
N VAL A 11 0.27 5.35 13.38
CA VAL A 11 0.68 5.35 14.80
C VAL A 11 -0.42 4.81 15.73
N THR A 12 -1.69 4.96 15.35
CA THR A 12 -2.84 4.46 16.14
C THR A 12 -3.34 3.09 15.71
N ALA A 13 -2.96 2.60 14.53
CA ALA A 13 -3.26 1.25 14.09
C ALA A 13 -2.60 0.25 15.04
N PHE A 14 -3.42 -0.34 15.90
CA PHE A 14 -3.18 -1.67 16.46
C PHE A 14 -3.16 -2.66 15.29
N ARG A 15 -2.05 -2.68 14.55
CA ARG A 15 -1.85 -3.65 13.46
C ARG A 15 -1.98 -5.03 14.08
N TYR A 16 -2.97 -5.78 13.62
CA TYR A 16 -3.15 -7.17 14.00
C TYR A 16 -1.83 -7.91 13.71
N GLU A 17 -1.15 -8.42 14.74
CA GLU A 17 0.11 -9.18 14.60
C GLU A 17 -0.13 -10.67 14.29
N GLY A 18 -1.35 -11.05 13.90
CA GLY A 18 -1.60 -12.44 13.52
C GLY A 18 -0.96 -12.78 12.17
N ASP A 19 -0.36 -13.97 12.12
CA ASP A 19 0.25 -14.56 10.92
C ASP A 19 -0.78 -15.10 9.90
N GLU A 20 -2.07 -14.83 10.10
CA GLU A 20 -3.11 -15.23 9.15
C GLU A 20 -3.01 -14.40 7.88
N ILE A 21 -2.53 -15.06 6.81
CA ILE A 21 -2.44 -14.48 5.47
C ILE A 21 -3.60 -15.02 4.62
N ASN A 22 -4.37 -14.12 4.04
CA ASN A 22 -5.37 -14.44 3.03
C ASN A 22 -4.80 -14.15 1.63
N ALA A 23 -4.31 -15.18 0.96
CA ALA A 23 -3.70 -15.07 -0.36
C ALA A 23 -4.68 -14.56 -1.44
N ARG A 24 -5.97 -14.89 -1.35
CA ARG A 24 -6.98 -14.38 -2.29
C ARG A 24 -7.17 -12.88 -2.13
N LEU A 25 -7.22 -12.42 -0.87
CA LEU A 25 -7.31 -11.01 -0.55
C LEU A 25 -6.04 -10.26 -1.01
N ALA A 26 -4.86 -10.84 -0.79
CA ALA A 26 -3.60 -10.27 -1.23
C ALA A 26 -3.55 -10.03 -2.75
N ASN A 27 -4.04 -10.99 -3.56
CA ASN A 27 -4.17 -10.80 -5.00
C ASN A 27 -5.10 -9.64 -5.34
N SER A 28 -6.31 -9.61 -4.76
CA SER A 28 -7.26 -8.51 -5.05
C SER A 28 -6.73 -7.14 -4.63
N GLU A 29 -5.98 -7.07 -3.54
CA GLU A 29 -5.39 -5.81 -3.05
C GLU A 29 -4.22 -5.36 -3.93
N ALA A 30 -3.43 -6.30 -4.46
CA ALA A 30 -2.38 -6.00 -5.42
C ALA A 30 -2.95 -5.37 -6.70
N ASP A 31 -4.06 -5.90 -7.20
CA ASP A 31 -4.76 -5.36 -8.37
C ASP A 31 -5.33 -3.95 -8.11
N ILE A 32 -5.99 -3.75 -6.95
CA ILE A 32 -6.50 -2.43 -6.54
C ILE A 32 -5.37 -1.40 -6.49
N ILE A 33 -4.22 -1.76 -5.90
CA ILE A 33 -3.05 -0.87 -5.84
C ILE A 33 -2.53 -0.59 -7.24
N HIS A 34 -2.44 -1.59 -8.12
CA HIS A 34 -1.96 -1.41 -9.49
C HIS A 34 -2.85 -0.45 -10.28
N ASP A 35 -4.17 -0.66 -10.22
CA ASP A 35 -5.14 0.20 -10.89
C ASP A 35 -5.07 1.63 -10.37
N ALA A 36 -5.00 1.83 -9.05
CA ALA A 36 -4.87 3.15 -8.44
C ALA A 36 -3.60 3.89 -8.88
N ILE A 37 -2.47 3.18 -8.98
CA ILE A 37 -1.20 3.73 -9.49
C ILE A 37 -1.35 4.13 -10.97
N LYS A 38 -1.99 3.28 -11.78
CA LYS A 38 -2.18 3.48 -13.22
C LYS A 38 -3.08 4.66 -13.55
N VAL A 39 -4.16 4.84 -12.80
CA VAL A 39 -5.09 5.99 -12.96
C VAL A 39 -4.61 7.25 -12.24
N LYS A 40 -3.47 7.18 -11.54
CA LYS A 40 -2.84 8.27 -10.78
C LYS A 40 -3.70 8.81 -9.64
N GLU A 41 -4.57 7.98 -9.07
CA GLU A 41 -5.48 8.36 -7.99
C GLU A 41 -5.02 7.74 -6.67
N PHE A 42 -3.90 8.26 -6.16
CA PHE A 42 -3.25 7.71 -4.96
C PHE A 42 -4.04 8.00 -3.66
N ASN A 43 -4.94 8.99 -3.68
CA ASN A 43 -5.87 9.29 -2.59
C ASN A 43 -7.08 8.34 -2.55
N HIS A 44 -7.05 7.25 -3.32
CA HIS A 44 -8.12 6.26 -3.28
C HIS A 44 -8.21 5.68 -1.87
N GLU A 45 -9.37 5.86 -1.22
CA GLU A 45 -9.64 5.45 0.15
C GLU A 45 -9.22 3.99 0.41
N GLU A 46 -9.43 3.12 -0.57
CA GLU A 46 -8.99 1.72 -0.51
C GLU A 46 -7.47 1.53 -0.41
N VAL A 47 -6.65 2.33 -1.10
CA VAL A 47 -5.18 2.24 -1.00
C VAL A 47 -4.74 2.62 0.41
N ILE A 48 -5.30 3.71 0.94
CA ILE A 48 -5.04 4.15 2.32
C ILE A 48 -5.47 3.05 3.28
N ARG A 49 -6.69 2.53 3.14
CA ARG A 49 -7.23 1.45 3.97
C ARG A 49 -6.33 0.21 3.96
N ILE A 50 -5.83 -0.22 2.80
CA ILE A 50 -4.93 -1.37 2.71
C ILE A 50 -3.66 -1.09 3.50
N LEU A 51 -3.01 0.05 3.28
CA LEU A 51 -1.73 0.39 3.91
C LEU A 51 -1.81 0.66 5.42
N THR A 52 -2.95 1.17 5.91
CA THR A 52 -3.10 1.54 7.33
C THR A 52 -3.73 0.44 8.17
N THR A 53 -4.62 -0.38 7.62
CA THR A 53 -5.41 -1.36 8.41
C THR A 53 -4.89 -2.80 8.35
N ARG A 54 -4.08 -3.16 7.35
CA ARG A 54 -3.61 -4.55 7.18
C ARG A 54 -2.44 -4.89 8.11
N SER A 55 -2.36 -6.17 8.48
CA SER A 55 -1.21 -6.71 9.19
C SER A 55 0.05 -6.62 8.33
N LYS A 56 1.23 -6.59 8.97
CA LYS A 56 2.50 -6.58 8.25
C LYS A 56 2.68 -7.82 7.37
N ALA A 57 2.25 -8.99 7.87
CA ALA A 57 2.30 -10.25 7.13
C ALA A 57 1.42 -10.20 5.87
N GLN A 58 0.18 -9.71 5.99
CA GLN A 58 -0.72 -9.55 4.85
C GLN A 58 -0.20 -8.53 3.84
N LEU A 59 0.30 -7.37 4.30
CA LEU A 59 0.88 -6.35 3.41
C LEU A 59 2.08 -6.88 2.64
N THR A 60 2.93 -7.68 3.29
CA THR A 60 4.08 -8.30 2.65
C THR A 60 3.63 -9.24 1.53
N GLU A 61 2.63 -10.09 1.78
CA GLU A 61 2.06 -10.95 0.73
C GLU A 61 1.44 -10.12 -0.40
N THR A 62 0.66 -9.08 -0.09
CA THR A 62 0.08 -8.18 -1.10
C THR A 62 1.16 -7.54 -1.98
N PHE A 63 2.28 -7.08 -1.40
CA PHE A 63 3.38 -6.50 -2.17
C PHE A 63 4.16 -7.54 -2.99
N ASN A 64 4.29 -8.77 -2.49
CA ASN A 64 4.88 -9.87 -3.24
C ASN A 64 4.02 -10.20 -4.47
N ARG A 65 2.70 -10.36 -4.28
CA ARG A 65 1.74 -10.57 -5.37
C ARG A 65 1.76 -9.46 -6.39
N TYR A 66 1.84 -8.20 -5.93
CA TYR A 66 2.01 -7.07 -6.84
C TYR A 66 3.23 -7.24 -7.74
N GLY A 67 4.37 -7.62 -7.17
CA GLY A 67 5.60 -7.84 -7.93
C GLY A 67 5.49 -9.01 -8.92
N ASP A 68 4.87 -10.11 -8.50
CA ASP A 68 4.69 -11.31 -9.31
C ASP A 68 3.74 -11.07 -10.50
N ASP A 69 2.61 -10.38 -10.26
CA ASP A 69 1.55 -10.21 -11.26
C ASP A 69 1.84 -9.02 -12.21
N HIS A 70 2.47 -7.95 -11.71
CA HIS A 70 2.68 -6.71 -12.48
C HIS A 70 4.13 -6.48 -12.92
N GLY A 71 5.03 -7.42 -12.63
CA GLY A 71 6.42 -7.43 -13.13
C GLY A 71 7.30 -6.27 -12.63
N SER A 72 6.80 -5.45 -11.70
CA SER A 72 7.52 -4.35 -11.09
C SER A 72 7.17 -4.27 -9.61
N SER A 73 8.12 -3.87 -8.76
CA SER A 73 7.80 -3.67 -7.35
C SER A 73 6.95 -2.42 -7.18
N ILE A 74 6.05 -2.43 -6.20
CA ILE A 74 5.22 -1.27 -5.84
C ILE A 74 6.08 -0.01 -5.62
N THR A 75 7.27 -0.15 -5.03
CA THR A 75 8.19 0.96 -4.80
C THR A 75 8.75 1.55 -6.09
N LYS A 76 8.95 0.74 -7.15
CA LYS A 76 9.38 1.22 -8.47
C LYS A 76 8.21 1.87 -9.21
N ALA A 77 7.02 1.29 -9.14
CA ALA A 77 5.81 1.88 -9.73
C ALA A 77 5.49 3.26 -9.15
N LEU A 78 5.84 3.51 -7.88
CA LEU A 78 5.72 4.82 -7.22
C LEU A 78 6.85 5.81 -7.56
N LEU A 79 7.94 5.38 -8.22
CA LEU A 79 9.12 6.21 -8.56
C LEU A 79 9.07 6.83 -9.96
N ASP A 80 8.36 6.21 -10.92
CA ASP A 80 8.45 6.54 -12.35
C ASP A 80 7.80 7.87 -12.78
N GLU A 81 7.28 8.68 -11.84
CA GLU A 81 6.45 9.86 -12.13
C GLU A 81 6.84 11.04 -11.23
N PRO A 82 6.70 12.30 -11.69
CA PRO A 82 7.12 13.49 -10.95
C PRO A 82 6.49 13.51 -9.54
N ALA A 83 7.34 13.73 -8.55
CA ALA A 83 7.04 13.50 -7.14
C ALA A 83 5.94 14.43 -6.63
N GLU A 84 4.73 13.90 -6.47
CA GLU A 84 3.78 14.43 -5.50
C GLU A 84 4.26 14.04 -4.09
N GLU A 85 4.23 14.99 -3.16
CA GLU A 85 4.59 14.84 -1.73
C GLU A 85 4.00 13.55 -1.12
N PHE A 86 2.77 13.22 -1.51
CA PHE A 86 2.05 12.01 -1.11
C PHE A 86 2.73 10.67 -1.49
N LYS A 87 3.42 10.60 -2.64
CA LYS A 87 4.15 9.38 -3.05
C LYS A 87 5.38 9.13 -2.19
N ALA A 88 6.06 10.19 -1.78
CA ALA A 88 7.23 10.10 -0.90
C ALA A 88 6.81 9.56 0.48
N ASP A 89 5.66 10.01 0.99
CA ASP A 89 5.08 9.52 2.23
C ASP A 89 4.66 8.05 2.11
N LEU A 90 3.94 7.67 1.04
CA LEU A 90 3.51 6.29 0.79
C LEU A 90 4.70 5.33 0.72
N ARG A 91 5.77 5.75 0.02
CA ARG A 91 7.01 4.99 -0.09
C ARG A 91 7.69 4.79 1.25
N THR A 92 7.68 5.82 2.10
CA THR A 92 8.23 5.73 3.45
C THR A 92 7.41 4.75 4.28
N ALA A 93 6.08 4.82 4.22
CA ALA A 93 5.18 3.90 4.91
C ALA A 93 5.35 2.43 4.47
N ILE A 94 5.60 2.18 3.18
CA ILE A 94 5.86 0.82 2.65
C ILE A 94 7.21 0.26 3.11
N ARG A 95 8.22 1.10 3.34
CA ARG A 95 9.57 0.67 3.74
C ARG A 95 9.76 0.49 5.25
N CYS A 96 8.84 0.99 6.07
CA CYS A 96 8.89 0.94 7.54
C CYS A 96 8.06 -0.22 8.12
#